data_AF-A0A350ACC8-F1
#
_entry.id   AF-A0A350ACC8-F1
#
_cell.length_a   1.000
_cell.length_b   1.000
_cell.length_c   1.000
_cell.angle_alpha   90.00
_cell.angle_beta   90.00
_cell.angle_gamma   90.00
#
_symmetry.space_group_name_H-M   'P 1'
#
loop_
_entity.id
_entity.type
_entity.pdbx_description
1 polymer ?
#
loop_
_entity_poly.entity_id
_entity_poly.type
_entity_poly.pdbx_seq_one_letter_code
_entity_poly.pdbx_strand_id
1 'polypeptide(L)'
;VHPRRNDRVIGPTPLMRQVFRETDFTEFNFTRHLVLAMAERAPDRFDSLLREMQSVWVERMRQLLSGAKGVAFLLWFSEHVPAAHHTSLTEEREPWGVDRSLMTKALVQDAQLLEVVPSPRARALGTEGMVFTPLDLPATVGLPGPAAHREAADIIAAQVRALEVLPRSLLQG
;
A
#
# COMPACT_ATOMS: atom_id res chain seq x y z
N VAL A 1 2.14 -13.58 10.10
CA VAL A 1 2.55 -12.16 10.02
C VAL A 1 2.98 -11.74 11.42
N HIS A 2 4.13 -11.07 11.58
CA HIS A 2 4.57 -10.61 12.90
C HIS A 2 3.79 -9.33 13.27
N PRO A 3 3.12 -9.24 14.45
CA PRO A 3 2.16 -8.17 14.77
C PRO A 3 2.66 -6.72 14.66
N ARG A 4 3.98 -6.53 14.67
CA ARG A 4 4.64 -5.21 14.66
C ARG A 4 5.63 -5.00 13.52
N ARG A 5 5.91 -6.04 12.72
CA ARG A 5 6.91 -6.04 11.63
C ARG A 5 6.38 -6.91 10.50
N ASN A 6 5.41 -6.36 9.78
CA ASN A 6 4.65 -7.08 8.76
C ASN A 6 5.50 -7.46 7.53
N ASP A 7 6.75 -7.00 7.48
CA ASP A 7 7.74 -7.18 6.43
C ASP A 7 8.67 -8.38 6.65
N ARG A 8 8.63 -9.05 7.81
CA ARG A 8 9.51 -10.21 8.07
C ARG A 8 9.02 -11.47 7.35
N VAL A 9 9.95 -12.16 6.68
CA VAL A 9 9.69 -13.47 6.08
C VAL A 9 9.61 -14.52 7.19
N ILE A 10 8.51 -15.27 7.21
CA ILE A 10 8.32 -16.41 8.12
C ILE A 10 8.60 -17.74 7.40
N GLY A 11 8.44 -17.74 6.07
CA GLY A 11 8.74 -18.88 5.20
C GLY A 11 7.99 -18.76 3.87
N PRO A 12 8.38 -19.54 2.85
CA PRO A 12 7.72 -19.51 1.55
C PRO A 12 6.34 -20.17 1.60
N THR A 13 5.40 -19.67 0.80
CA THR A 13 4.12 -20.34 0.57
C THR A 13 4.31 -21.60 -0.30
N PRO A 14 3.33 -22.53 -0.36
CA PRO A 14 3.40 -23.67 -1.27
C PRO A 14 3.61 -23.26 -2.74
N LEU A 15 2.95 -22.18 -3.19
CA LEU A 15 3.14 -21.63 -4.54
C LEU A 15 4.59 -21.20 -4.76
N MET A 16 5.19 -20.47 -3.82
CA MET A 16 6.58 -20.01 -3.95
C MET A 16 7.56 -21.19 -4.04
N ARG A 17 7.37 -22.24 -3.23
CA ARG A 17 8.20 -23.46 -3.32
C ARG A 17 8.05 -24.19 -4.66
N GLN A 18 6.84 -24.16 -5.25
CA GLN A 18 6.59 -24.81 -6.53
C GLN A 18 7.21 -24.03 -7.70
N VAL A 19 7.13 -22.70 -7.64
CA VAL A 19 7.52 -21.77 -8.72
C VAL A 19 9.03 -21.46 -8.68
N PHE A 20 9.65 -21.38 -7.51
CA PHE A 20 11.08 -21.04 -7.36
C PHE A 20 11.81 -22.18 -6.61
N ARG A 21 11.95 -23.34 -7.27
CA ARG A 21 12.46 -24.57 -6.64
C ARG A 21 13.94 -24.49 -6.26
N GLU A 22 14.69 -23.73 -7.05
CA GLU A 22 16.13 -23.49 -6.92
C GLU A 22 16.47 -22.35 -5.94
N THR A 23 15.48 -21.70 -5.34
CA THR A 23 15.71 -20.59 -4.41
C THR A 23 15.90 -21.10 -2.98
N ASP A 24 17.04 -20.77 -2.38
CA ASP A 24 17.19 -20.87 -0.93
C ASP A 24 16.47 -19.70 -0.25
N PHE A 25 15.27 -19.97 0.28
CA PHE A 25 14.47 -18.95 0.96
C PHE A 25 15.04 -18.53 2.32
N THR A 26 16.03 -19.24 2.86
CA THR A 26 16.64 -18.91 4.17
C THR A 26 17.53 -17.67 4.12
N GLU A 27 17.96 -17.27 2.92
CA GLU A 27 18.75 -16.04 2.69
C GLU A 27 17.92 -14.75 2.92
N PHE A 28 16.59 -14.84 2.96
CA PHE A 28 15.70 -13.69 2.98
C PHE A 28 15.05 -13.48 4.34
N ASN A 29 15.36 -12.34 4.97
CA ASN A 29 14.75 -11.91 6.23
C ASN A 29 13.57 -10.95 6.03
N PHE A 30 13.52 -10.24 4.90
CA PHE A 30 12.55 -9.19 4.60
C PHE A 30 11.85 -9.43 3.26
N THR A 31 10.54 -9.19 3.22
CA THR A 31 9.69 -9.45 2.04
C THR A 31 10.10 -8.62 0.84
N ARG A 32 10.51 -7.36 1.02
CA ARG A 32 10.97 -6.50 -0.08
C ARG A 32 12.16 -7.12 -0.82
N HIS A 33 13.19 -7.55 -0.08
CA HIS A 33 14.37 -8.18 -0.69
C HIS A 33 13.99 -9.48 -1.41
N LEU A 34 13.16 -10.32 -0.77
CA LEU A 34 12.68 -11.55 -1.38
C LEU A 34 11.97 -11.28 -2.71
N VAL A 35 11.01 -10.35 -2.71
CA VAL A 35 10.20 -10.00 -3.88
C VAL A 35 11.07 -9.48 -5.03
N LEU A 36 11.99 -8.56 -4.74
CA LEU A 36 12.90 -8.01 -5.76
C LEU A 36 13.84 -9.08 -6.33
N ALA A 37 14.38 -9.96 -5.48
CA ALA A 37 15.24 -11.05 -5.95
C ALA A 37 14.47 -12.05 -6.82
N MET A 38 13.20 -12.33 -6.53
CA MET A 38 12.37 -13.22 -7.35
C MET A 38 12.02 -12.58 -8.70
N ALA A 39 11.74 -11.27 -8.69
CA ALA A 39 11.51 -10.47 -9.90
C ALA A 39 12.72 -10.49 -10.85
N GLU A 40 13.92 -10.34 -10.29
CA GLU A 40 15.17 -10.31 -11.06
C GLU A 40 15.59 -11.69 -11.56
N ARG A 41 15.53 -12.72 -10.70
CA ARG A 41 16.05 -14.07 -11.02
C ARG A 41 15.14 -14.86 -11.95
N ALA A 42 13.82 -14.62 -11.93
CA ALA A 42 12.87 -15.37 -12.73
C ALA A 42 11.62 -14.54 -13.07
N PRO A 43 11.74 -13.53 -13.95
CA PRO A 43 10.67 -12.59 -14.28
C PRO A 43 9.40 -13.29 -14.80
N ASP A 44 9.53 -14.24 -15.72
CA ASP A 44 8.37 -14.98 -16.28
C ASP A 44 7.54 -15.71 -15.21
N ARG A 45 8.23 -16.22 -14.19
CA ARG A 45 7.62 -16.94 -13.08
C ARG A 45 7.05 -15.99 -12.04
N PHE A 46 7.69 -14.83 -11.87
CA PHE A 46 7.29 -13.81 -10.94
C PHE A 46 5.92 -13.21 -11.27
N ASP A 47 5.58 -13.04 -12.55
CA ASP A 47 4.26 -12.51 -12.94
C ASP A 47 3.09 -13.29 -12.34
N SER A 48 3.22 -14.61 -12.25
CA SER A 48 2.20 -15.47 -11.62
C SER A 48 2.15 -15.28 -10.10
N LEU A 49 3.31 -15.08 -9.46
CA LEU A 49 3.37 -14.73 -8.04
C LEU A 49 2.76 -13.36 -7.78
N LEU A 50 3.03 -12.35 -8.62
CA LEU A 50 2.49 -11.01 -8.49
C LEU A 50 0.96 -11.02 -8.59
N ARG A 51 0.40 -11.71 -9.59
CA ARG A 51 -1.06 -11.86 -9.75
C ARG A 51 -1.70 -12.49 -8.51
N GLU A 52 -1.07 -13.52 -7.94
CA GLU A 52 -1.56 -14.14 -6.70
C GLU A 52 -1.51 -13.15 -5.52
N MET A 53 -0.39 -12.43 -5.35
CA MET A 53 -0.25 -11.42 -4.30
C MET A 53 -1.32 -10.32 -4.42
N GLN A 54 -1.58 -9.86 -5.64
CA GLN A 54 -2.61 -8.86 -5.93
C GLN A 54 -4.02 -9.39 -5.64
N SER A 55 -4.31 -10.64 -6.01
CA SER A 55 -5.59 -11.30 -5.69
C SER A 55 -5.80 -11.41 -4.18
N VAL A 56 -4.79 -11.88 -3.46
CA VAL A 56 -4.81 -11.96 -1.99
C VAL A 56 -4.95 -10.58 -1.34
N TRP A 57 -4.30 -9.55 -1.89
CA TRP A 57 -4.45 -8.18 -1.41
C TRP A 57 -5.90 -7.70 -1.56
N VAL A 58 -6.51 -7.88 -2.74
CA VAL A 58 -7.92 -7.51 -2.96
C VAL A 58 -8.84 -8.21 -1.97
N GLU A 59 -8.71 -9.53 -1.83
CA GLU A 59 -9.56 -10.31 -0.92
C GLU A 59 -9.43 -9.83 0.54
N ARG A 60 -8.21 -9.60 1.02
CA ARG A 60 -7.97 -9.11 2.37
C ARG A 60 -8.50 -7.70 2.60
N MET A 61 -8.35 -6.82 1.61
CA MET A 61 -8.87 -5.46 1.70
C MET A 61 -10.40 -5.44 1.70
N ARG A 62 -11.04 -6.31 0.91
CA ARG A 62 -12.50 -6.49 0.96
C ARG A 62 -12.95 -6.95 2.35
N GLN A 63 -12.31 -7.96 2.91
CA GLN A 63 -12.61 -8.45 4.27
C GLN A 63 -12.44 -7.36 5.32
N LEU A 64 -11.35 -6.59 5.24
CA LEU A 64 -11.09 -5.47 6.15
C LEU A 64 -12.15 -4.38 6.05
N LEU A 65 -12.50 -3.97 4.82
CA LEU A 65 -13.49 -2.92 4.57
C LEU A 65 -14.90 -3.36 4.94
N SER A 66 -15.28 -4.62 4.69
CA SER A 66 -16.57 -5.18 5.13
C SER A 66 -16.72 -5.23 6.65
N GLY A 67 -15.61 -5.24 7.40
CA GLY A 67 -15.64 -5.20 8.87
C GLY A 67 -15.80 -3.79 9.45
N ALA A 68 -15.70 -2.74 8.63
CA ALA A 68 -15.84 -1.37 9.08
C ALA A 68 -17.30 -1.04 9.44
N LYS A 69 -17.49 -0.24 10.49
CA LYS A 69 -18.82 0.27 10.86
C LYS A 69 -19.05 1.62 10.19
N GLY A 70 -19.95 1.67 9.22
CA GLY A 70 -20.25 2.88 8.45
C GLY A 70 -19.31 3.08 7.26
N VAL A 71 -19.25 4.31 6.75
CA VAL A 71 -18.46 4.64 5.56
C VAL A 71 -16.96 4.47 5.83
N ALA A 72 -16.28 3.70 5.00
CA ALA A 72 -14.84 3.47 5.06
C ALA A 72 -14.11 4.19 3.91
N PHE A 73 -12.91 4.72 4.16
CA PHE A 73 -12.05 5.26 3.11
C PHE A 73 -10.82 4.36 2.92
N LEU A 74 -10.65 3.86 1.70
CA LEU A 74 -9.40 3.25 1.26
C LEU A 74 -8.48 4.35 0.75
N LEU A 75 -7.46 4.71 1.56
CA LEU A 75 -6.56 5.82 1.27
C LEU A 75 -5.38 5.38 0.39
N TRP A 76 -5.19 6.06 -0.73
CA TRP A 76 -3.91 6.13 -1.43
C TRP A 76 -3.15 7.37 -0.97
N PHE A 77 -1.94 7.20 -0.45
CA PHE A 77 -1.09 8.31 -0.01
C PHE A 77 0.33 8.10 -0.52
N SER A 78 0.66 8.75 -1.63
CA SER A 78 1.97 8.67 -2.29
C SER A 78 2.27 9.95 -3.08
N GLU A 79 3.54 10.17 -3.39
CA GLU A 79 4.00 11.32 -4.21
C GLU A 79 3.52 11.29 -5.67
N HIS A 80 2.92 10.18 -6.09
CA HIS A 80 2.32 10.01 -7.41
C HIS A 80 0.89 9.47 -7.30
N VAL A 81 0.12 9.67 -8.36
CA VAL A 81 -1.19 9.01 -8.51
C VAL A 81 -1.00 7.50 -8.67
N PRO A 82 -1.97 6.66 -8.24
CA PRO A 82 -1.93 5.24 -8.57
C PRO A 82 -1.96 5.06 -10.09
N ALA A 83 -1.14 4.13 -10.59
CA ALA A 83 -1.18 3.72 -11.99
C ALA A 83 -2.59 3.19 -12.33
N ALA A 84 -2.99 3.30 -13.60
CA ALA A 84 -4.24 2.69 -14.05
C ALA A 84 -4.16 1.15 -13.94
N HIS A 85 -3.03 0.60 -14.38
CA HIS A 85 -2.68 -0.82 -14.32
C HIS A 85 -1.17 -0.97 -14.15
N HIS A 86 -0.72 -1.87 -13.28
CA HIS A 86 0.69 -2.26 -13.22
C HIS A 86 1.03 -3.27 -14.31
N THR A 87 2.05 -2.99 -15.12
CA THR A 87 2.53 -3.88 -16.19
C THR A 87 3.98 -4.32 -16.04
N SER A 88 4.74 -3.75 -15.08
CA SER A 88 6.15 -4.12 -14.85
C SER A 88 6.62 -3.71 -13.45
N LEU A 89 7.64 -4.42 -12.96
CA LEU A 89 8.29 -4.24 -11.66
C LEU A 89 9.34 -3.15 -11.62
N THR A 90 9.64 -2.56 -12.77
CA THR A 90 10.69 -1.55 -12.93
C THR A 90 10.31 -0.19 -12.32
N GLU A 91 9.07 -0.03 -11.84
CA GLU A 91 8.70 1.16 -11.09
C GLU A 91 9.18 1.03 -9.64
N GLU A 92 10.32 1.65 -9.34
CA GLU A 92 10.91 1.74 -7.99
C GLU A 92 10.06 2.57 -7.00
N ARG A 93 8.80 2.86 -7.33
CA ARG A 93 7.95 3.80 -6.59
C ARG A 93 6.96 3.04 -5.70
N GLU A 94 6.95 3.40 -4.42
CA GLU A 94 5.99 2.88 -3.46
C GLU A 94 4.69 3.72 -3.48
N PRO A 95 3.51 3.11 -3.21
CA PRO A 95 3.24 1.70 -2.97
C PRO A 95 3.42 0.78 -4.19
N TRP A 96 4.19 -0.31 -4.01
CA TRP A 96 4.50 -1.27 -5.07
C TRP A 96 3.41 -2.33 -5.24
N GLY A 97 3.12 -2.71 -6.49
CA GLY A 97 2.25 -3.84 -6.84
C GLY A 97 0.74 -3.61 -6.65
N VAL A 98 0.33 -2.41 -6.20
CA VAL A 98 -1.07 -1.99 -6.06
C VAL A 98 -1.37 -0.85 -7.03
N ASP A 99 -2.41 -0.98 -7.85
CA ASP A 99 -2.87 0.03 -8.80
C ASP A 99 -4.34 0.43 -8.54
N ARG A 100 -4.82 1.42 -9.28
CA ARG A 100 -6.21 1.90 -9.19
C ARG A 100 -7.22 0.78 -9.47
N SER A 101 -6.92 -0.15 -10.38
CA SER A 101 -7.82 -1.26 -10.70
C SER A 101 -8.01 -2.19 -9.50
N LEU A 102 -6.92 -2.54 -8.82
CA LEU A 102 -6.95 -3.36 -7.61
C LEU A 102 -7.68 -2.65 -6.48
N MET A 103 -7.38 -1.36 -6.24
CA MET A 103 -8.08 -0.56 -5.23
C MET A 103 -9.58 -0.53 -5.50
N THR A 104 -9.99 -0.31 -6.75
CA THR A 104 -11.41 -0.34 -7.15
C THR A 104 -12.04 -1.71 -6.91
N LYS A 105 -11.36 -2.81 -7.26
CA LYS A 105 -11.84 -4.19 -7.02
C LYS A 105 -11.99 -4.50 -5.52
N ALA A 106 -11.19 -3.86 -4.68
CA ALA A 106 -11.24 -4.04 -3.24
C ALA A 106 -12.41 -3.31 -2.58
N LEU A 107 -13.03 -2.33 -3.25
CA LEU A 107 -14.16 -1.60 -2.68
C LEU A 107 -15.38 -2.49 -2.46
N VAL A 108 -16.09 -2.19 -1.39
CA VAL A 108 -17.40 -2.74 -0.99
C VAL A 108 -18.40 -1.60 -0.90
N GLN A 109 -19.69 -1.89 -0.72
CA GLN A 109 -20.79 -0.91 -0.85
C GLN A 109 -20.53 0.43 -0.14
N ASP A 110 -20.09 0.40 1.12
CA ASP A 110 -19.86 1.61 1.94
C ASP A 110 -18.40 2.07 1.97
N ALA A 111 -17.55 1.54 1.09
CA ALA A 111 -16.15 1.92 0.99
C ALA A 111 -15.91 2.85 -0.19
N GLN A 112 -15.15 3.92 0.03
CA GLN A 112 -14.78 4.91 -0.98
C GLN A 112 -13.27 4.97 -1.14
N LEU A 113 -12.81 5.18 -2.38
CA LEU A 113 -11.41 5.45 -2.66
C LEU A 113 -11.09 6.92 -2.39
N LEU A 114 -10.05 7.17 -1.60
CA LEU A 114 -9.53 8.51 -1.37
C LEU A 114 -8.08 8.59 -1.85
N GLU A 115 -7.85 9.31 -2.95
CA GLU A 115 -6.50 9.53 -3.49
C GLU A 115 -5.93 10.86 -2.97
N VAL A 116 -4.82 10.78 -2.23
CA VAL A 116 -4.07 11.94 -1.75
C VAL A 116 -2.67 11.90 -2.35
N VAL A 117 -2.39 12.88 -3.21
CA VAL A 117 -1.06 13.13 -3.76
C VAL A 117 -0.55 14.45 -3.22
N PRO A 118 0.50 14.47 -2.39
CA PRO A 118 1.05 15.70 -1.82
C PRO A 118 1.43 16.72 -2.90
N SER A 119 1.19 18.00 -2.62
CA SER A 119 1.51 19.08 -3.53
C SER A 119 3.03 19.16 -3.81
N PRO A 120 3.45 19.75 -4.94
CA PRO A 120 4.88 19.98 -5.20
C PRO A 120 5.58 20.75 -4.06
N ARG A 121 4.85 21.67 -3.40
CA ARG A 121 5.34 22.40 -2.24
C ARG A 121 5.58 21.48 -1.05
N ALA A 122 4.61 20.62 -0.71
CA ALA A 122 4.77 19.68 0.39
C ALA A 122 5.91 18.67 0.15
N ARG A 123 6.07 18.19 -1.09
CA ARG A 123 7.18 17.31 -1.47
C ARG A 123 8.54 18.00 -1.37
N ALA A 124 8.63 19.26 -1.79
CA ALA A 124 9.88 20.04 -1.72
C ALA A 124 10.37 20.28 -0.28
N LEU A 125 9.46 20.28 0.71
CA LEU A 125 9.82 20.36 2.13
C LEU A 125 10.42 19.04 2.66
N GLY A 126 10.26 17.92 1.95
CA GLY A 126 10.90 16.65 2.25
C GLY A 126 10.77 16.24 3.72
N THR A 127 11.91 16.07 4.38
CA THR A 127 11.99 15.65 5.79
C THR A 127 11.94 16.81 6.79
N GLU A 128 11.61 18.03 6.37
CA GLU A 128 11.53 19.19 7.26
C GLU A 128 10.49 18.96 8.37
N GLY A 129 10.95 19.02 9.62
CA GLY A 129 10.13 18.76 10.82
C GLY A 129 10.01 17.29 11.20
N MET A 130 10.66 16.36 10.49
CA MET A 130 10.79 14.98 10.97
C MET A 130 11.80 14.89 12.11
N VAL A 131 11.57 13.94 13.03
CA VAL A 131 12.51 13.60 14.11
C VAL A 131 13.06 12.21 13.84
N PHE A 132 14.36 12.12 13.54
CA PHE A 132 15.03 10.86 13.21
C PHE A 132 16.50 10.90 13.62
N THR A 133 17.12 9.73 13.80
CA THR A 133 18.56 9.67 14.07
C THR A 133 19.34 9.73 12.75
N PRO A 134 20.62 10.15 12.73
CA PRO A 134 21.41 10.17 11.49
C PRO A 134 21.47 8.82 10.76
N LEU A 135 21.35 7.71 11.49
CA LEU A 135 21.30 6.36 10.90
C LEU A 135 19.99 6.07 10.14
N ASP A 136 18.91 6.76 10.47
CA ASP A 136 17.59 6.58 9.87
C ASP A 136 17.38 7.45 8.61
N LEU A 137 18.28 8.41 8.34
CA LEU A 137 18.15 9.35 7.23
C LEU A 137 17.89 8.67 5.87
N PRO A 138 18.57 7.56 5.50
CA PRO A 138 18.30 6.88 4.24
C PRO A 138 16.86 6.33 4.15
N ALA A 139 16.28 5.92 5.28
CA ALA A 139 14.91 5.41 5.34
C ALA A 139 13.86 6.53 5.30
N THR A 140 14.23 7.78 5.63
CA THR A 140 13.29 8.91 5.65
C THR A 140 13.10 9.63 4.32
N VAL A 141 14.11 9.60 3.43
CA VAL A 141 14.12 10.38 2.17
C VAL A 141 13.00 9.97 1.19
N GLY A 142 12.47 8.74 1.31
CA GLY A 142 11.37 8.25 0.49
C GLY A 142 9.98 8.31 1.15
N LEU A 143 9.86 8.85 2.37
CA LEU A 143 8.61 8.90 3.11
C LEU A 143 7.93 10.28 2.96
N PRO A 144 6.59 10.34 2.86
CA PRO A 144 5.88 11.61 2.87
C PRO A 144 6.21 12.46 4.11
N GLY A 145 6.63 13.70 3.86
CA GLY A 145 6.97 14.68 4.89
C GLY A 145 5.83 15.09 5.81
N PRO A 146 6.11 15.75 6.95
CA PRO A 146 5.08 16.33 7.81
C PRO A 146 4.13 17.27 7.06
N ALA A 147 4.62 17.99 6.05
CA ALA A 147 3.78 18.82 5.18
C ALA A 147 2.78 17.99 4.35
N ALA A 148 3.24 16.87 3.77
CA ALA A 148 2.39 15.94 3.04
C ALA A 148 1.31 15.33 3.95
N HIS A 149 1.68 14.97 5.18
CA HIS A 149 0.74 14.47 6.18
C HIS A 149 -0.31 15.49 6.59
N ARG A 150 0.05 16.78 6.69
CA ARG A 150 -0.93 17.85 6.96
C ARG A 150 -1.95 17.97 5.83
N GLU A 151 -1.50 18.00 4.58
CA GLU A 151 -2.41 18.03 3.42
C GLU A 151 -3.34 16.81 3.40
N ALA A 152 -2.81 15.60 3.67
CA ALA A 152 -3.61 14.40 3.79
C ALA A 152 -4.65 14.49 4.92
N ALA A 153 -4.26 14.99 6.09
CA ALA A 153 -5.14 15.15 7.23
C ALA A 153 -6.27 16.15 6.93
N ASP A 154 -5.98 17.26 6.27
CA ASP A 154 -6.99 18.26 5.90
C ASP A 154 -8.04 17.68 4.95
N ILE A 155 -7.61 16.91 3.95
CA ILE A 155 -8.49 16.22 3.00
C ILE A 155 -9.35 15.17 3.73
N ILE A 156 -8.72 14.31 4.54
CA ILE A 156 -9.43 13.28 5.30
C ILE A 156 -10.45 13.92 6.25
N ALA A 157 -10.07 14.98 6.97
CA ALA A 157 -10.95 15.68 7.89
C ALA A 157 -12.14 16.33 7.17
N ALA A 158 -11.95 16.84 5.94
CA ALA A 158 -13.05 17.36 5.13
C ALA A 158 -14.04 16.24 4.75
N GLN A 159 -13.54 15.06 4.36
CA GLN A 159 -14.40 13.90 4.03
C GLN A 159 -15.19 13.42 5.24
N VAL A 160 -14.54 13.30 6.40
CA VAL A 160 -15.21 12.89 7.65
C VAL A 160 -16.29 13.90 8.05
N ARG A 161 -16.00 15.21 8.01
CA ARG A 161 -17.01 16.25 8.30
C ARG A 161 -18.20 16.19 7.35
N ALA A 162 -17.98 15.91 6.06
CA ALA A 162 -19.06 15.78 5.10
C ALA A 162 -20.03 14.64 5.44
N LEU A 163 -19.52 13.55 6.05
CA LEU A 163 -20.34 12.44 6.53
C LEU A 163 -21.15 12.79 7.79
N GLU A 164 -20.62 13.64 8.68
CA GLU A 164 -21.32 14.07 9.90
C GLU A 164 -22.53 14.98 9.62
N VAL A 165 -22.53 15.69 8.49
CA VAL A 165 -23.61 16.59 8.07
C VAL A 165 -24.77 15.83 7.41
N LEU A 166 -24.59 14.56 7.02
CA LEU A 166 -25.66 13.72 6.50
C LEU A 166 -26.59 13.27 7.64
N PRO A 167 -27.92 13.41 7.52
CA PRO A 167 -28.83 12.97 8.55
C PRO A 167 -28.66 11.47 8.83
N ARG A 168 -28.55 11.10 10.11
CA ARG A 168 -28.31 9.71 10.57
C ARG A 168 -29.29 8.68 10.02
N SER A 169 -30.47 9.10 9.54
CA SER A 169 -31.47 8.25 8.89
C SER A 169 -31.04 7.67 7.54
N LEU A 170 -29.96 8.17 6.92
CA LEU A 170 -29.43 7.68 5.64
C LEU A 170 -28.18 6.79 5.79
N LEU A 171 -27.66 6.62 7.00
CA LEU A 171 -26.43 5.87 7.28
C LEU A 171 -26.69 4.48 7.91
N GLN A 172 -27.96 4.04 7.95
CA GLN A 172 -28.39 2.74 8.52
C GLN A 172 -29.21 1.88 7.54
N GLY A 173 -29.03 2.07 6.23
CA GLY A 173 -29.70 1.28 5.19
C GLY A 173 -28.85 0.13 4.69
#